data_AF-A0A9X2DL50-F1
#
_entry.id   AF-A0A9X2DL50-F1
#
_cell.length_a   1.000
_cell.length_b   1.000
_cell.length_c   1.000
_cell.angle_alpha   90.00
_cell.angle_beta   90.00
_cell.angle_gamma   90.00
#
_symmetry.space_group_name_H-M   'P 1'
#
loop_
_entity.id
_entity.type
_entity.pdbx_description
1 polymer ?
#
loop_
_entity_poly.entity_id
_entity_poly.type
_entity_poly.pdbx_seq_one_letter_code
_entity_poly.pdbx_strand_id
1 'polypeptide(L)'
;MRDLSEIEAKLAGRSASVLTQKGSMNAAVILPLVYENGELSILFEVRAHHLNSQPGEICFPGGRIDSDDPTPQLAAIREVTEELGLKREYIKPLAPLDILVTPFRGIIYPFAAILENIESITPNQAEVDHIFTVPLSFLYTYEPKRYEMKLHFEPDEHFPLDQISNSRTYAARTNTLTEFFYYYKQYVIWGLTARILTHFLDLTRPD
;
A
#
# COMPACT_ATOMS: atom_id res chain seq x y z
N MET A 1 21.04 -7.42 -39.91
CA MET A 1 20.38 -6.21 -39.39
C MET A 1 18.92 -6.59 -39.17
N ARG A 2 18.38 -6.45 -37.95
CA ARG A 2 16.92 -6.51 -37.80
C ARG A 2 16.37 -5.29 -38.53
N ASP A 3 15.44 -5.51 -39.45
CA ASP A 3 14.88 -4.45 -40.28
C ASP A 3 14.07 -3.49 -39.39
N LEU A 4 14.22 -2.19 -39.58
CA LEU A 4 13.53 -1.16 -38.80
C LEU A 4 12.00 -1.36 -38.87
N SER A 5 11.51 -1.79 -40.03
CA SER A 5 10.10 -2.09 -40.26
C SER A 5 9.55 -3.22 -39.39
N GLU A 6 10.37 -4.21 -39.01
CA GLU A 6 9.94 -5.25 -38.06
C GLU A 6 9.79 -4.71 -36.63
N ILE A 7 10.63 -3.74 -36.25
CA ILE A 7 10.56 -3.09 -34.94
C ILE A 7 9.31 -2.22 -34.89
N GLU A 8 9.06 -1.43 -35.92
CA GLU A 8 7.86 -0.60 -36.05
C GLU A 8 6.59 -1.43 -35.99
N ALA A 9 6.52 -2.55 -36.72
CA ALA A 9 5.38 -3.46 -36.70
C ALA A 9 5.13 -4.07 -35.30
N LYS A 10 6.19 -4.38 -34.54
CA LYS A 10 6.08 -4.93 -33.18
C LYS A 10 5.68 -3.88 -32.13
N LEU A 11 6.01 -2.62 -32.37
CA LEU A 11 5.67 -1.51 -31.48
C LEU A 11 4.32 -0.86 -31.84
N ALA A 12 3.81 -1.09 -33.05
CA ALA A 12 2.51 -0.60 -33.49
C ALA A 12 1.39 -1.12 -32.57
N GLY A 13 0.54 -0.20 -32.10
CA GLY A 13 -0.59 -0.54 -31.22
C GLY A 13 -0.20 -0.86 -29.77
N ARG A 14 1.08 -0.78 -29.39
CA ARG A 14 1.51 -0.94 -28.00
C ARG A 14 1.03 0.24 -27.15
N SER A 15 0.45 -0.05 -25.99
CA SER A 15 0.23 0.94 -24.93
C SER A 15 1.41 0.95 -23.95
N ALA A 16 1.73 2.13 -23.43
CA ALA A 16 2.70 2.26 -22.36
C ALA A 16 2.17 1.57 -21.07
N SER A 17 3.08 0.94 -20.33
CA SER A 17 2.79 0.34 -19.02
C SER A 17 3.97 0.61 -18.08
N VAL A 18 3.73 0.46 -16.78
CA VAL A 18 4.80 0.61 -15.79
C VAL A 18 5.77 -0.57 -15.93
N LEU A 19 7.05 -0.26 -16.14
CA LEU A 19 8.11 -1.27 -16.14
C LEU A 19 8.42 -1.64 -14.70
N THR A 20 7.98 -2.82 -14.27
CA THR A 20 8.24 -3.35 -12.92
C THR A 20 9.28 -4.46 -12.95
N GLN A 21 9.88 -4.77 -11.80
CA GLN A 21 10.77 -5.91 -11.66
C GLN A 21 9.99 -7.22 -11.77
N LYS A 22 10.60 -8.26 -12.33
CA LYS A 22 9.99 -9.60 -12.40
C LYS A 22 9.70 -10.10 -10.98
N GLY A 23 8.43 -10.38 -10.68
CA GLY A 23 7.97 -10.75 -9.32
C GLY A 23 7.37 -9.59 -8.50
N SER A 24 7.37 -8.36 -9.03
CA SER A 24 6.61 -7.22 -8.48
C SER A 24 5.13 -7.58 -8.37
N MET A 25 4.53 -7.29 -7.22
CA MET A 25 3.10 -7.48 -6.99
C MET A 25 2.37 -6.16 -7.25
N ASN A 26 1.22 -6.24 -7.92
CA ASN A 26 0.26 -5.15 -7.94
C ASN A 26 -0.76 -5.43 -6.84
N ALA A 27 -0.92 -4.49 -5.92
CA ALA A 27 -1.86 -4.59 -4.81
C ALA A 27 -2.85 -3.43 -4.83
N ALA A 28 -4.04 -3.63 -4.27
CA ALA A 28 -5.01 -2.56 -4.08
C ALA A 28 -5.52 -2.57 -2.64
N VAL A 29 -5.65 -1.39 -2.04
CA VAL A 29 -6.01 -1.22 -0.63
C VAL A 29 -7.10 -0.17 -0.45
N ILE A 30 -7.93 -0.33 0.58
CA ILE A 30 -8.93 0.66 0.98
C ILE A 30 -8.51 1.30 2.30
N LEU A 31 -8.27 2.62 2.29
CA LEU A 31 -8.28 3.45 3.49
C LEU A 31 -9.74 3.64 3.93
N PRO A 32 -10.19 2.98 5.02
CA PRO A 32 -11.60 2.92 5.35
C PRO A 32 -11.98 3.99 6.38
N LEU A 33 -12.87 4.89 5.97
CA LEU A 33 -13.52 5.86 6.84
C LEU A 33 -14.77 5.21 7.44
N VAL A 34 -14.91 5.28 8.76
CA VAL A 34 -16.03 4.72 9.51
C VAL A 34 -16.56 5.72 10.53
N TYR A 35 -17.83 5.60 10.88
CA TYR A 35 -18.39 6.26 12.06
C TYR A 35 -18.40 5.28 13.22
N GLU A 36 -17.57 5.52 14.22
CA GLU A 36 -17.58 4.77 15.48
C GLU A 36 -18.14 5.68 16.58
N ASN A 37 -19.24 5.29 17.21
CA ASN A 37 -19.93 6.10 18.22
C ASN A 37 -20.24 7.55 17.77
N GLY A 38 -20.50 7.75 16.46
CA GLY A 38 -20.78 9.05 15.86
C GLY A 38 -19.54 9.89 15.53
N GLU A 39 -18.33 9.42 15.83
CA GLU A 39 -17.07 10.07 15.47
C GLU A 39 -16.48 9.45 14.19
N LEU A 40 -16.11 10.31 13.23
CA LEU A 40 -15.45 9.88 12.01
C LEU A 40 -14.01 9.43 12.32
N SER A 41 -13.71 8.19 11.97
CA SER A 41 -12.46 7.50 12.26
C SER A 41 -11.93 6.77 11.04
N ILE A 42 -10.64 6.45 11.05
CA ILE A 42 -10.03 5.53 10.09
C ILE A 42 -9.91 4.15 10.74
N LEU A 43 -10.42 3.11 10.09
CA LEU A 43 -10.27 1.73 10.52
C LEU A 43 -8.95 1.14 10.01
N PHE A 44 -8.31 0.34 10.86
CA PHE A 44 -7.10 -0.41 10.57
C PHE A 44 -7.32 -1.86 10.99
N GLU A 45 -6.57 -2.75 10.35
CA GLU A 45 -6.48 -4.15 10.73
C GLU A 45 -5.08 -4.48 11.25
N VAL A 46 -5.04 -5.44 12.17
CA VAL A 46 -3.81 -6.11 12.59
C VAL A 46 -3.81 -7.49 11.93
N ARG A 47 -2.79 -7.74 11.12
CA ARG A 47 -2.65 -9.01 10.39
C ARG A 47 -2.46 -10.18 11.34
N ALA A 48 -3.12 -11.30 11.05
CA ALA A 48 -3.00 -12.51 11.85
C ALA A 48 -1.54 -12.98 11.97
N HIS A 49 -1.14 -13.34 13.19
CA HIS A 49 0.26 -13.66 13.51
C HIS A 49 0.80 -14.92 12.81
N HIS A 50 -0.08 -15.77 12.29
CA HIS A 50 0.28 -17.02 11.63
C HIS A 50 0.48 -16.87 10.10
N LEU A 51 0.32 -15.67 9.56
CA LEU A 51 0.53 -15.41 8.14
C LEU A 51 2.01 -15.46 7.75
N ASN A 52 2.27 -15.97 6.55
CA ASN A 52 3.63 -16.07 5.99
C ASN A 52 4.24 -14.70 5.64
N SER A 53 3.42 -13.65 5.53
CA SER A 53 3.86 -12.30 5.18
C SER A 53 3.35 -11.30 6.22
N GLN A 54 4.27 -10.50 6.77
CA GLN A 54 3.99 -9.37 7.66
C GLN A 54 3.08 -9.71 8.86
N PRO A 55 3.36 -10.79 9.61
CA PRO A 55 2.53 -11.19 10.74
C PRO A 55 2.49 -10.09 11.81
N GLY A 56 1.29 -9.72 12.27
CA GLY A 56 1.09 -8.70 13.30
C GLY A 56 1.31 -7.25 12.84
N GLU A 57 1.57 -7.01 11.54
CA GLU A 57 1.66 -5.65 11.03
C GLU A 57 0.29 -4.99 10.95
N ILE A 58 0.27 -3.65 11.08
CA ILE A 58 -0.92 -2.85 10.92
C ILE A 58 -1.04 -2.39 9.47
N CYS A 59 -2.17 -2.69 8.84
CA CYS A 59 -2.45 -2.28 7.48
C CYS A 59 -3.89 -1.79 7.28
N PHE A 60 -4.09 -1.26 6.09
CA PHE A 60 -5.41 -1.11 5.51
C PHE A 60 -5.83 -2.43 4.86
N PRO A 61 -7.12 -2.77 4.87
CA PRO A 61 -7.61 -3.95 4.17
C PRO A 61 -7.31 -3.85 2.68
N GLY A 62 -6.92 -4.96 2.09
CA GLY A 62 -6.43 -5.01 0.72
C GLY A 62 -5.35 -6.03 0.49
N GLY A 63 -5.17 -6.35 -0.78
CA GLY A 63 -4.34 -7.48 -1.17
C GLY A 63 -3.94 -7.41 -2.62
N ARG A 64 -3.57 -8.56 -3.15
CA ARG A 64 -3.08 -8.70 -4.52
C ARG A 64 -4.23 -8.48 -5.49
N ILE A 65 -3.93 -7.82 -6.61
CA ILE A 65 -4.84 -7.77 -7.76
C ILE A 65 -4.70 -9.08 -8.53
N ASP A 66 -5.79 -9.84 -8.61
CA ASP A 66 -5.85 -11.10 -9.34
C ASP A 66 -6.13 -10.87 -10.82
N SER A 67 -5.89 -11.89 -11.65
CA SER A 67 -6.12 -11.82 -13.10
C SER A 67 -7.58 -11.57 -13.46
N ASP A 68 -8.49 -11.98 -12.58
CA ASP A 68 -9.93 -11.94 -12.79
C ASP A 68 -10.57 -10.68 -12.20
N ASP A 69 -9.79 -9.85 -11.47
CA ASP A 69 -10.23 -8.56 -10.96
C ASP A 69 -10.34 -7.56 -12.13
N PRO A 70 -11.53 -7.01 -12.45
CA PRO A 70 -11.67 -6.14 -13.61
C PRO A 70 -10.98 -4.78 -13.45
N THR A 71 -10.81 -4.31 -12.20
CA THR A 71 -10.10 -3.07 -11.87
C THR A 71 -9.41 -3.20 -10.49
N PRO A 72 -8.36 -2.40 -10.22
CA PRO A 72 -7.74 -2.35 -8.89
C PRO A 72 -8.73 -2.00 -7.77
N GLN A 73 -9.70 -1.11 -8.04
CA GLN A 73 -10.73 -0.75 -7.06
C GLN A 73 -11.62 -1.96 -6.70
N LEU A 74 -11.95 -2.80 -7.67
CA LEU A 74 -12.75 -4.00 -7.42
C LEU A 74 -11.98 -5.06 -6.65
N ALA A 75 -10.67 -5.19 -6.89
CA ALA A 75 -9.79 -6.02 -6.06
C ALA A 75 -9.81 -5.54 -4.60
N ALA A 76 -9.61 -4.24 -4.36
CA ALA A 76 -9.63 -3.69 -2.99
C ALA A 76 -10.98 -3.91 -2.28
N ILE A 77 -12.10 -3.81 -3.02
CA ILE A 77 -13.43 -4.07 -2.47
C ILE A 77 -13.64 -5.57 -2.15
N ARG A 78 -13.13 -6.48 -3.00
CA ARG A 78 -13.16 -7.92 -2.75
C ARG A 78 -12.42 -8.25 -1.46
N GLU A 79 -11.20 -7.75 -1.32
CA GLU A 79 -10.36 -7.96 -0.13
C GLU A 79 -11.06 -7.45 1.14
N VAL A 80 -11.67 -6.25 1.13
CA VAL A 80 -12.47 -5.78 2.28
C VAL A 80 -13.62 -6.74 2.62
N THR A 81 -14.29 -7.31 1.62
CA THR A 81 -15.34 -8.31 1.87
C THR A 81 -14.79 -9.61 2.45
N GLU A 82 -13.62 -10.06 2.01
CA GLU A 82 -12.96 -11.29 2.47
C GLU A 82 -12.37 -11.12 3.88
N GLU A 83 -11.61 -10.05 4.12
CA GLU A 83 -10.90 -9.77 5.36
C GLU A 83 -11.83 -9.31 6.48
N LEU A 84 -12.82 -8.46 6.19
CA LEU A 84 -13.72 -7.88 7.20
C LEU A 84 -15.11 -8.56 7.26
N GLY A 85 -15.41 -9.48 6.35
CA GLY A 85 -16.74 -10.09 6.23
C GLY A 85 -17.84 -9.09 5.83
N LEU A 86 -17.46 -7.89 5.40
CA LEU A 86 -18.39 -6.80 5.12
C LEU A 86 -18.99 -6.95 3.71
N LYS A 87 -20.31 -6.90 3.60
CA LYS A 87 -20.98 -6.97 2.30
C LYS A 87 -20.60 -5.77 1.44
N ARG A 88 -20.40 -6.02 0.14
CA ARG A 88 -20.10 -5.01 -0.88
C ARG A 88 -21.01 -3.77 -0.83
N GLU A 89 -22.30 -3.95 -0.56
CA GLU A 89 -23.27 -2.85 -0.50
C GLU A 89 -22.96 -1.80 0.58
N TYR A 90 -22.21 -2.16 1.61
CA TYR A 90 -21.77 -1.26 2.69
C TYR A 90 -20.43 -0.58 2.43
N ILE A 91 -19.79 -0.87 1.29
CA ILE A 91 -18.51 -0.28 0.90
C ILE A 91 -18.82 0.83 -0.11
N LYS A 92 -18.67 2.10 0.29
CA LYS A 92 -18.95 3.28 -0.55
C LYS A 92 -17.64 3.93 -0.98
N PRO A 93 -17.15 3.68 -2.21
CA PRO A 93 -15.92 4.31 -2.66
C PRO A 93 -16.08 5.82 -2.78
N LEU A 94 -15.07 6.56 -2.31
CA LEU A 94 -15.02 8.02 -2.43
C LEU A 94 -14.16 8.42 -3.64
N ALA A 95 -12.87 8.09 -3.58
CA ALA A 95 -11.90 8.47 -4.60
C ALA A 95 -10.66 7.56 -4.56
N PRO A 96 -9.95 7.39 -5.68
CA PRO A 96 -8.57 6.91 -5.65
C PRO A 96 -7.68 7.92 -4.92
N LEU A 97 -6.65 7.40 -4.23
CA LEU A 97 -5.52 8.19 -3.75
C LEU A 97 -4.33 8.00 -4.71
N ASP A 98 -3.22 8.71 -4.50
CA ASP A 98 -2.07 8.61 -5.40
C ASP A 98 -1.42 7.22 -5.35
N ILE A 99 -1.05 6.72 -6.53
CA ILE A 99 -0.45 5.39 -6.71
C ILE A 99 0.94 5.36 -6.07
N LEU A 100 1.17 4.39 -5.20
CA LEU A 100 2.45 4.19 -4.55
C LEU A 100 3.29 3.17 -5.32
N VAL A 101 4.40 3.63 -5.92
CA VAL A 101 5.38 2.76 -6.56
C VAL A 101 6.53 2.51 -5.60
N THR A 102 6.76 1.24 -5.27
CA THR A 102 7.81 0.83 -4.34
C THR A 102 8.87 0.01 -5.08
N PRO A 103 10.17 0.22 -4.79
CA PRO A 103 11.23 -0.55 -5.42
C PRO A 103 11.27 -2.02 -4.98
N PHE A 104 10.60 -2.37 -3.86
CA PHE A 104 10.71 -3.69 -3.22
C PHE A 104 9.44 -4.54 -3.25
N ARG A 105 8.24 -3.93 -3.37
CA ARG A 105 6.96 -4.67 -3.35
C ARG A 105 6.17 -4.58 -4.66
N GLY A 106 6.40 -3.53 -5.43
CA GLY A 106 5.64 -3.25 -6.65
C GLY A 106 4.75 -2.02 -6.52
N ILE A 107 3.59 -2.07 -7.15
CA ILE A 107 2.65 -0.95 -7.29
C ILE A 107 1.46 -1.17 -6.36
N ILE A 108 1.12 -0.16 -5.57
CA ILE A 108 -0.06 -0.16 -4.70
C ILE A 108 -1.04 0.89 -5.18
N TYR A 109 -2.30 0.49 -5.34
CA TYR A 109 -3.43 1.32 -5.73
C TYR A 109 -4.33 1.59 -4.52
N PRO A 110 -4.10 2.69 -3.79
CA PRO A 110 -4.93 3.05 -2.64
C PRO A 110 -6.25 3.75 -3.05
N PHE A 111 -7.31 3.47 -2.31
CA PHE A 111 -8.62 4.11 -2.45
C PHE A 111 -9.14 4.54 -1.08
N ALA A 112 -9.78 5.70 -1.00
CA ALA A 112 -10.57 6.06 0.18
C ALA A 112 -12.02 5.60 -0.02
N ALA A 113 -12.61 5.00 1.00
CA ALA A 113 -14.02 4.59 1.00
C ALA A 113 -14.65 4.80 2.37
N ILE A 114 -15.96 5.05 2.41
CA ILE A 114 -16.75 4.96 3.63
C ILE A 114 -17.21 3.50 3.78
N LEU A 115 -16.96 2.90 4.95
CA LEU A 115 -17.57 1.63 5.32
C LEU A 115 -18.76 1.92 6.23
N GLU A 116 -19.94 1.55 5.77
CA GLU A 116 -21.18 1.64 6.53
C GLU A 116 -21.39 0.36 7.36
N ASN A 117 -22.27 0.43 8.37
CA ASN A 117 -22.65 -0.73 9.18
C ASN A 117 -21.45 -1.45 9.84
N ILE A 118 -20.56 -0.69 10.49
CA ILE A 118 -19.36 -1.21 11.17
C ILE A 118 -19.66 -2.35 12.16
N GLU A 119 -20.84 -2.32 12.81
CA GLU A 119 -21.32 -3.35 13.75
C GLU A 119 -21.51 -4.73 13.09
N SER A 120 -21.59 -4.78 11.75
CA SER A 120 -21.71 -6.04 10.99
C SER A 120 -20.36 -6.64 10.58
N ILE A 121 -19.25 -5.93 10.82
CA ILE A 121 -17.91 -6.42 10.50
C ILE A 121 -17.61 -7.66 11.34
N THR A 122 -17.21 -8.73 10.66
CA THR A 122 -16.79 -9.98 11.28
C THR A 122 -15.46 -10.38 10.64
N PRO A 123 -14.32 -9.97 11.24
CA PRO A 123 -13.02 -10.19 10.62
C PRO A 123 -12.73 -11.67 10.41
N ASN A 124 -12.20 -12.01 9.24
CA ASN A 124 -11.72 -13.35 8.92
C ASN A 124 -10.46 -13.63 9.74
N GLN A 125 -10.59 -14.44 10.78
CA GLN A 125 -9.51 -14.77 11.71
C GLN A 125 -8.32 -15.51 11.07
N ALA A 126 -8.48 -16.03 9.84
CA ALA A 126 -7.36 -16.60 9.08
C ALA A 126 -6.40 -15.51 8.57
N GLU A 127 -6.84 -14.26 8.48
CA GLU A 127 -6.09 -13.16 7.85
C GLU A 127 -5.95 -11.95 8.78
N VAL A 128 -7.00 -11.66 9.55
CA VAL A 128 -7.10 -10.50 10.45
C VAL A 128 -7.22 -10.99 11.89
N ASP A 129 -6.27 -10.60 12.74
CA ASP A 129 -6.33 -10.86 14.18
C ASP A 129 -7.46 -10.03 14.82
N HIS A 130 -7.36 -8.71 14.68
CA HIS A 130 -8.38 -7.77 15.13
C HIS A 130 -8.32 -6.46 14.34
N ILE A 131 -9.37 -5.67 14.50
CA ILE A 131 -9.46 -4.32 13.95
C ILE A 131 -9.41 -3.28 15.06
N PHE A 132 -9.03 -2.05 14.71
CA PHE A 132 -9.18 -0.90 15.57
C PHE A 132 -9.39 0.37 14.73
N THR A 133 -9.82 1.42 15.38
CA THR A 133 -10.10 2.72 14.76
C THR A 133 -9.20 3.79 15.38
N VAL A 134 -8.89 4.81 14.58
CA VAL A 134 -8.26 6.04 15.06
C VAL A 134 -9.13 7.22 14.66
N PRO A 135 -9.58 8.06 15.62
CA PRO A 135 -10.36 9.25 15.30
C PRO A 135 -9.63 10.15 14.31
N LEU A 136 -10.34 10.58 13.27
CA LEU A 136 -9.78 11.47 12.25
C LEU A 136 -9.42 12.84 12.85
N SER A 137 -10.18 13.28 13.84
CA SER A 137 -9.92 14.46 14.68
C SER A 137 -8.52 14.41 15.33
N PHE A 138 -8.16 13.26 15.91
CA PHE A 138 -6.83 13.01 16.45
C PHE A 138 -5.77 13.03 15.34
N LEU A 139 -6.00 12.31 14.24
CA LEU A 139 -5.03 12.21 13.14
C LEU A 139 -4.72 13.56 12.48
N TYR A 140 -5.69 14.45 12.35
CA TYR A 140 -5.46 15.77 11.79
C TYR A 140 -4.55 16.65 12.66
N THR A 141 -4.62 16.50 13.98
CA THR A 141 -3.82 17.26 14.94
C THR A 141 -2.50 16.57 15.30
N TYR A 142 -2.36 15.29 14.99
CA TYR A 142 -1.16 14.51 15.29
C TYR A 142 -0.03 14.77 14.29
N GLU A 143 1.15 15.13 14.82
CA GLU A 143 2.37 15.21 14.02
C GLU A 143 3.11 13.87 14.05
N PRO A 144 3.19 13.13 12.92
CA PRO A 144 3.87 11.84 12.88
C PRO A 144 5.36 11.98 13.15
N LYS A 145 5.94 11.00 13.85
CA LYS A 145 7.40 10.90 13.97
C LYS A 145 7.98 10.50 12.63
N ARG A 146 9.08 11.15 12.26
CA ARG A 146 9.80 10.92 11.01
C ARG A 146 11.16 10.33 11.33
N TYR A 147 11.48 9.22 10.68
CA TYR A 147 12.77 8.57 10.82
C TYR A 147 13.38 8.33 9.45
N GLU A 148 14.65 8.66 9.32
CA GLU A 148 15.42 8.43 8.11
C GLU A 148 15.99 7.01 8.12
N MET A 149 15.51 6.17 7.21
CA MET A 149 15.99 4.82 7.00
C MET A 149 17.02 4.80 5.87
N LYS A 150 18.26 4.43 6.20
CA LYS A 150 19.31 4.25 5.20
C LYS A 150 19.15 2.91 4.50
N LEU A 151 19.01 2.96 3.18
CA LEU A 151 19.03 1.80 2.31
C LEU A 151 20.46 1.55 1.84
N HIS A 152 21.00 0.42 2.28
CA HIS A 152 22.26 -0.11 1.81
C HIS A 152 21.97 -1.17 0.75
N PHE A 153 22.41 -0.91 -0.48
CA PHE A 153 22.34 -1.88 -1.56
C PHE A 153 23.64 -2.68 -1.55
N GLU A 154 23.53 -3.97 -1.22
CA GLU A 154 24.63 -4.91 -1.30
C GLU A 154 24.48 -5.72 -2.59
N PRO A 155 25.40 -5.56 -3.56
CA PRO A 155 25.42 -6.42 -4.73
C PRO A 155 25.71 -7.88 -4.34
N ASP A 156 25.06 -8.82 -5.02
CA ASP A 156 25.39 -10.25 -4.89
C ASP A 156 26.85 -10.53 -5.27
N GLU A 157 27.40 -11.65 -4.79
CA GLU A 157 28.79 -12.09 -5.08
C GLU A 157 29.09 -12.13 -6.59
N HIS A 158 28.11 -12.49 -7.42
CA HIS A 158 28.29 -12.59 -8.87
C HIS A 158 27.94 -11.30 -9.62
N PHE A 159 27.64 -10.22 -8.91
CA PHE A 159 27.31 -8.95 -9.54
C PHE A 159 28.58 -8.33 -10.17
N PRO A 160 28.62 -8.08 -11.49
CA PRO A 160 29.83 -7.69 -12.20
C PRO A 160 30.12 -6.19 -12.01
N LEU A 161 30.53 -5.79 -10.79
CA LEU A 161 30.85 -4.41 -10.45
C LEU A 161 31.95 -3.82 -11.34
N ASP A 162 32.90 -4.64 -11.77
CA ASP A 162 34.01 -4.25 -12.65
C ASP A 162 33.57 -3.91 -14.08
N GLN A 163 32.39 -4.38 -14.52
CA GLN A 163 31.84 -4.14 -15.85
C GLN A 163 31.01 -2.86 -15.93
N ILE A 164 30.68 -2.23 -14.81
CA ILE A 164 29.87 -1.00 -14.78
C ILE A 164 30.74 0.25 -14.62
N SER A 165 30.42 1.28 -15.40
CA SER A 165 31.00 2.60 -15.22
C SER A 165 30.67 3.14 -13.82
N ASN A 166 31.65 3.78 -13.17
CA ASN A 166 31.52 4.34 -11.81
C ASN A 166 31.24 3.31 -10.70
N SER A 167 31.77 2.09 -10.83
CA SER A 167 31.64 0.99 -9.88
C SER A 167 31.84 1.36 -8.40
N ARG A 168 32.85 2.19 -8.10
CA ARG A 168 33.11 2.69 -6.72
C ARG A 168 31.97 3.57 -6.19
N THR A 169 31.42 4.44 -7.04
CA THR A 169 30.29 5.31 -6.67
C THR A 169 29.01 4.51 -6.53
N TYR A 170 28.81 3.48 -7.36
CA TYR A 170 27.66 2.58 -7.27
C TYR A 170 27.64 1.82 -5.93
N ALA A 171 28.77 1.24 -5.53
CA ALA A 171 28.91 0.52 -4.26
C ALA A 171 28.77 1.43 -3.02
N ALA A 172 29.07 2.73 -3.16
CA ALA A 172 29.00 3.70 -2.06
C ALA A 172 27.65 4.43 -1.94
N ARG A 173 26.68 4.17 -2.84
CA ARG A 173 25.38 4.85 -2.80
C ARG A 173 24.59 4.41 -1.58
N THR A 174 24.37 5.36 -0.68
CA THR A 174 23.35 5.25 0.37
C THR A 174 22.16 6.08 -0.07
N ASN A 175 21.01 5.43 -0.24
CA ASN A 175 19.75 6.15 -0.38
C ASN A 175 19.09 6.25 0.99
N THR A 176 18.28 7.28 1.20
CA THR A 176 17.52 7.44 2.43
C THR A 176 16.04 7.45 2.09
N LEU A 177 15.24 6.71 2.87
CA LEU A 177 13.79 6.77 2.87
C LEU A 177 13.32 7.39 4.17
N THR A 178 12.47 8.39 4.10
CA THR A 178 11.75 8.90 5.26
C THR A 178 10.56 7.98 5.55
N GLU A 179 10.54 7.41 6.76
CA GLU A 179 9.42 6.61 7.26
C GLU A 179 8.62 7.41 8.31
N PHE A 180 7.30 7.28 8.23
CA PHE A 180 6.35 7.92 9.16
C PHE A 180 5.89 6.92 10.22
N PHE A 181 5.77 7.40 11.46
CA PHE A 181 5.29 6.62 12.59
C PHE A 181 4.18 7.38 13.31
N TYR A 182 3.00 6.77 13.37
CA TYR A 182 1.88 7.22 14.18
C TYR A 182 1.72 6.28 15.37
N TYR A 183 1.80 6.85 16.57
CA TYR A 183 1.58 6.10 17.81
C TYR A 183 0.19 6.41 18.33
N TYR A 184 -0.63 5.36 18.48
CA TYR A 184 -1.98 5.49 19.01
C TYR A 184 -2.29 4.33 19.95
N LYS A 185 -2.44 4.65 21.25
CA LYS A 185 -2.56 3.65 22.33
C LYS A 185 -1.41 2.64 22.24
N GLN A 186 -1.68 1.35 22.09
CA GLN A 186 -0.68 0.28 21.90
C GLN A 186 -0.20 0.12 20.45
N TYR A 187 -0.82 0.81 19.48
CA TYR A 187 -0.59 0.59 18.07
C TYR A 187 0.48 1.53 17.51
N VAL A 188 1.31 0.97 16.61
CA VAL A 188 2.34 1.70 15.86
C VAL A 188 2.03 1.54 14.37
N ILE A 189 1.45 2.56 13.76
CA ILE A 189 1.17 2.58 12.33
C ILE A 189 2.42 3.14 11.64
N TRP A 190 3.06 2.32 10.79
CA TRP A 190 4.31 2.67 10.12
C TRP A 190 4.37 2.07 8.71
N GLY A 191 5.46 2.34 7.98
CA GLY A 191 5.70 1.78 6.65
C GLY A 191 4.74 2.32 5.58
N LEU A 192 4.35 1.46 4.62
CA LEU A 192 3.50 1.86 3.50
C LEU A 192 2.10 2.32 3.97
N THR A 193 1.56 1.70 5.03
CA THR A 193 0.32 2.11 5.67
C THR A 193 0.40 3.56 6.16
N ALA A 194 1.47 3.90 6.91
CA ALA A 194 1.66 5.26 7.38
C ALA A 194 1.89 6.26 6.23
N ARG A 195 2.58 5.85 5.16
CA ARG A 195 2.76 6.71 3.98
C ARG A 195 1.44 7.02 3.28
N ILE A 196 0.56 6.03 3.10
CA ILE A 196 -0.77 6.23 2.52
C ILE A 196 -1.62 7.11 3.45
N LEU A 197 -1.56 6.86 4.76
CA LEU A 197 -2.23 7.67 5.77
C LEU A 197 -1.77 9.13 5.73
N THR A 198 -0.47 9.40 5.74
CA THR A 198 0.08 10.76 5.64
C THR A 198 -0.39 11.46 4.38
N HIS A 199 -0.32 10.78 3.24
CA HIS A 199 -0.81 11.33 1.97
C HIS A 199 -2.30 11.67 2.02
N PHE A 200 -3.15 10.79 2.55
CA PHE A 200 -4.57 11.08 2.74
C PHE A 200 -4.79 12.31 3.61
N LEU A 201 -4.11 12.38 4.76
CA LEU A 201 -4.25 13.51 5.68
C LEU A 201 -3.76 14.82 5.05
N ASP A 202 -2.69 14.81 4.25
CA ASP A 202 -2.20 15.99 3.54
C ASP A 202 -3.21 16.48 2.48
N LEU A 203 -3.98 15.57 1.87
CA LEU A 203 -5.04 15.92 0.91
C LEU A 203 -6.31 16.46 1.56
N THR A 204 -6.64 16.02 2.79
CA THR A 204 -7.96 16.28 3.39
C THR A 204 -7.93 17.13 4.65
N ARG A 205 -6.74 17.47 5.17
CA ARG A 205 -6.61 18.32 6.36
C ARG A 205 -7.33 19.66 6.11
N PRO A 206 -8.26 20.06 7.00
CA PRO A 206 -8.93 21.34 6.86
C PRO A 206 -7.94 22.50 7.03
N ASP A 207 -8.21 23.61 6.34
CA ASP A 207 -7.45 24.87 6.46
C ASP A 207 -7.50 25.47 7.88
#